data_AF-A0A8U0A495-F1
#
_entry.id   AF-A0A8U0A495-F1
#
_cell.length_a   1.000
_cell.length_b   1.000
_cell.length_c   1.000
_cell.angle_alpha   90.00
_cell.angle_beta   90.00
_cell.angle_gamma   90.00
#
_symmetry.space_group_name_H-M   'P 1'
#
loop_
_entity.id
_entity.type
_entity.pdbx_description
1 polymer ?
#
loop_
_entity_poly.entity_id
_entity_poly.type
_entity_poly.pdbx_seq_one_letter_code
_entity_poly.pdbx_strand_id
1 'polypeptide(L)' 'MADEYLDWLFDLGLTPVNTEALWDNAAEYVVEYNPALGDSFALATAEAVDGTLLVDADDDYDDMTTVSIERFRGDPA' A
#
# COMPACT_ATOMS: atom_id res chain seq x y z
N MET A 1 -22.29 -12.47 -1.55
CA MET A 1 -22.57 -11.12 -0.97
C MET A 1 -21.23 -10.43 -0.74
N ALA A 2 -21.13 -9.11 -0.56
CA ALA A 2 -19.84 -8.47 -0.26
C ALA A 2 -19.14 -9.08 0.97
N ASP A 3 -19.93 -9.48 1.97
CA ASP A 3 -19.44 -10.11 3.21
C ASP A 3 -18.73 -11.46 2.95
N GLU A 4 -19.21 -12.27 2.01
CA GLU A 4 -18.61 -13.56 1.64
C GLU A 4 -17.21 -13.39 1.02
N TYR A 5 -16.98 -12.30 0.30
CA TYR A 5 -15.66 -11.98 -0.24
C TYR A 5 -14.69 -11.53 0.85
N LEU A 6 -15.18 -10.81 1.85
CA LEU A 6 -14.36 -10.38 2.99
C LEU A 6 -13.97 -11.58 3.86
N ASP A 7 -14.91 -12.48 4.12
CA ASP A 7 -14.66 -13.72 4.86
C ASP A 7 -13.56 -14.56 4.19
N TRP A 8 -13.61 -14.69 2.86
CA TRP A 8 -12.57 -15.39 2.10
C TRP A 8 -11.17 -14.75 2.25
N LEU A 9 -11.08 -13.42 2.29
CA LEU A 9 -9.81 -12.73 2.52
C LEU A 9 -9.26 -13.00 3.94
N PHE A 10 -10.15 -13.03 4.94
CA PHE A 10 -9.76 -13.35 6.31
C PHE A 10 -9.31 -14.81 6.45
N ASP A 11 -9.97 -15.74 5.77
CA ASP A 11 -9.57 -17.16 5.73
C ASP A 11 -8.19 -17.37 5.08
N LEU A 12 -7.83 -16.53 4.10
CA LEU A 12 -6.50 -16.51 3.49
C LEU A 12 -5.42 -15.91 4.41
N GLY A 13 -5.83 -15.32 5.55
CA GLY A 13 -4.95 -14.72 6.55
C GLY A 13 -4.71 -13.22 6.37
N LEU A 14 -5.48 -12.53 5.52
CA LEU A 14 -5.36 -11.08 5.39
C LEU A 14 -5.95 -10.39 6.61
N THR A 15 -5.25 -9.37 7.10
CA THR A 15 -5.70 -8.53 8.20
C THR A 15 -5.99 -7.13 7.67
N PRO A 16 -7.21 -6.59 7.84
CA PRO A 16 -7.52 -5.25 7.40
C PRO A 16 -6.84 -4.23 8.31
N VAL A 17 -6.33 -3.14 7.71
CA VAL A 17 -5.80 -1.99 8.45
C VAL A 17 -6.83 -0.87 8.45
N ASN A 18 -6.98 -0.18 9.58
CA ASN A 18 -7.94 0.91 9.73
C ASN A 18 -7.51 2.13 8.90
N THR A 19 -8.28 2.47 7.87
CA THR A 19 -7.99 3.61 6.99
C THR A 19 -8.08 4.96 7.69
N GLU A 20 -8.94 5.12 8.70
CA GLU A 20 -9.03 6.37 9.47
C GLU A 20 -7.72 6.66 10.20
N ALA A 21 -7.02 5.62 10.67
CA ALA A 21 -5.74 5.75 11.35
C ALA A 21 -4.58 6.06 10.39
N LEU A 22 -4.75 5.80 9.08
CA LEU A 22 -3.72 6.01 8.06
C LEU A 22 -3.89 7.33 7.30
N TRP A 23 -5.00 8.04 7.48
CA TRP A 23 -5.34 9.20 6.66
C TRP A 23 -4.27 10.28 6.69
N ASP A 24 -3.72 10.59 7.87
CA ASP A 24 -2.69 11.61 8.03
C ASP A 24 -1.38 11.22 7.33
N ASN A 25 -0.89 9.99 7.54
CA ASN A 25 0.32 9.49 6.86
C ASN A 25 0.14 9.43 5.33
N ALA A 26 -1.02 8.97 4.86
CA ALA A 26 -1.31 8.95 3.43
C ALA A 26 -1.29 10.38 2.83
N ALA A 27 -1.82 11.37 3.56
CA ALA A 27 -1.77 12.76 3.13
C ALA A 27 -0.32 13.30 3.08
N GLU A 28 0.54 12.89 4.02
CA GLU A 28 1.97 13.24 3.98
C GLU A 28 2.65 12.69 2.72
N TYR A 29 2.41 11.42 2.35
CA TYR A 29 2.93 10.85 1.10
C TYR A 29 2.47 11.62 -0.13
N VAL A 30 1.20 12.05 -0.19
CA VAL A 30 0.69 12.90 -1.28
C VAL A 30 1.46 14.22 -1.36
N VAL A 31 1.71 14.88 -0.22
CA VAL A 31 2.39 16.18 -0.19
C VAL A 31 3.86 16.05 -0.56
N GLU A 32 4.53 14.99 -0.09
CA GLU A 32 5.97 14.83 -0.21
C GLU A 32 6.38 14.24 -1.57
N TYR A 33 5.61 13.27 -2.08
CA TYR A 33 5.98 12.48 -3.26
C TYR A 33 4.94 12.55 -4.39
N ASN A 34 3.73 13.07 -4.12
CA ASN A 34 2.63 13.18 -5.08
C ASN A 34 2.24 11.87 -5.83
N PRO A 35 2.18 10.69 -5.19
CA PRO A 35 1.63 9.49 -5.81
C PRO A 35 0.08 9.56 -5.87
N ALA A 36 -0.56 8.56 -6.48
CA ALA A 36 -2.01 8.47 -6.42
C ALA A 36 -2.48 8.24 -4.96
N LEU A 37 -3.73 8.61 -4.66
CA LEU A 37 -4.27 8.46 -3.31
C LEU A 37 -4.29 6.99 -2.84
N GLY A 38 -4.58 6.05 -3.75
CA GLY A 38 -4.53 4.62 -3.45
C GLY A 38 -3.14 4.16 -3.03
N ASP A 39 -2.12 4.60 -3.76
CA ASP A 39 -0.72 4.28 -3.50
C ASP A 39 -0.23 4.91 -2.20
N SER A 40 -0.70 6.12 -1.90
CA SER A 40 -0.43 6.79 -0.62
C SER A 40 -0.95 5.97 0.57
N PHE A 41 -2.13 5.37 0.44
CA PHE A 41 -2.66 4.45 1.44
C PHE A 41 -1.87 3.14 1.51
N ALA A 42 -1.39 2.63 0.38
CA ALA A 42 -0.56 1.43 0.35
C ALA A 42 0.78 1.65 1.07
N LEU A 43 1.42 2.80 0.84
CA LEU A 43 2.64 3.24 1.53
C LEU A 43 2.42 3.41 3.02
N ALA A 44 1.40 4.17 3.41
CA ALA A 44 1.05 4.36 4.82
C ALA A 44 0.72 3.02 5.51
N THR A 45 0.09 2.08 4.82
CA THR A 45 -0.19 0.74 5.34
C THR A 45 1.11 -0.04 5.56
N ALA A 46 2.01 -0.06 4.57
CA ALA A 46 3.29 -0.75 4.66
C ALA A 46 4.15 -0.20 5.80
N GLU A 47 4.20 1.12 5.96
CA GLU A 47 4.87 1.78 7.09
C GLU A 47 4.23 1.38 8.43
N ALA A 48 2.89 1.45 8.55
CA ALA A 48 2.18 1.17 9.80
C ALA A 48 2.34 -0.27 10.28
N VAL A 49 2.60 -1.22 9.38
CA VAL A 49 2.79 -2.64 9.72
C VAL A 49 4.26 -3.07 9.68
N ASP A 50 5.19 -2.14 9.48
CA ASP A 50 6.62 -2.43 9.26
C ASP A 50 6.83 -3.52 8.18
N GLY A 51 6.07 -3.38 7.08
CA GLY A 51 5.99 -4.34 5.99
C GLY A 51 6.69 -3.88 4.72
N THR A 52 6.75 -4.79 3.75
CA THR A 52 7.23 -4.50 2.40
C THR A 52 6.03 -4.28 1.47
N LEU A 53 5.99 -3.12 0.82
CA LEU A 53 5.03 -2.83 -0.23
C LEU A 53 5.44 -3.55 -1.52
N LEU A 54 4.56 -4.39 -2.04
CA LEU A 54 4.75 -5.05 -3.33
C LEU A 54 4.17 -4.17 -4.42
N VAL A 55 5.03 -3.68 -5.31
CA VAL A 55 4.63 -2.85 -6.46
C VAL A 55 4.92 -3.58 -7.74
N ASP A 56 4.29 -3.11 -8.81
CA ASP A 56 4.46 -3.66 -10.12
C ASP A 56 5.72 -3.07 -10.80
N ALA A 57 5.78 -2.99 -12.13
CA ALA A 57 6.99 -2.49 -12.79
C ALA A 57 7.04 -0.96 -12.90
N ASP A 58 6.06 -0.23 -12.36
CA ASP A 58 6.03 1.23 -12.45
C ASP A 58 7.11 1.87 -11.55
N ASP A 59 7.67 2.98 -12.04
CA ASP A 59 8.79 3.71 -11.43
C ASP A 59 8.33 4.82 -10.47
N ASP A 60 7.03 4.86 -10.12
CA ASP A 60 6.40 5.89 -9.29
C ASP A 60 6.96 5.97 -7.85
N TYR A 61 7.81 5.03 -7.47
CA TYR A 61 8.30 4.82 -6.11
C TYR A 61 9.84 4.93 -5.96
N ASP A 62 10.57 5.24 -7.03
CA ASP A 62 12.04 5.18 -7.02
C ASP A 62 12.72 6.20 -6.09
N ASP A 63 12.04 7.32 -5.81
CA ASP A 63 12.54 8.34 -4.88
C ASP A 63 12.18 8.04 -3.40
N MET A 64 11.45 6.95 -3.13
CA MET A 64 10.99 6.59 -1.78
C MET A 64 12.01 5.72 -1.04
N THR A 65 12.47 6.19 0.11
CA THR A 65 13.45 5.47 0.96
C THR A 65 12.90 5.08 2.33
N THR A 66 11.74 5.62 2.71
CA THR A 66 11.13 5.45 4.03
C THR A 66 10.42 4.10 4.18
N VAL A 67 9.92 3.53 3.07
CA VAL A 67 9.16 2.27 3.04
C VAL A 67 9.97 1.21 2.31
N SER A 68 9.93 -0.04 2.80
CA SER A 68 10.49 -1.18 2.06
C SER A 68 9.60 -1.48 0.85
N ILE A 69 10.17 -1.45 -0.36
CA ILE A 69 9.43 -1.69 -1.61
C ILE A 69 10.10 -2.82 -2.39
N GLU A 70 9.30 -3.76 -2.87
CA GLU A 70 9.76 -4.85 -3.74
C GLU A 70 8.91 -4.91 -5.01
N ARG A 71 9.59 -4.89 -6.16
CA ARG A 71 8.96 -5.08 -7.48
C ARG A 71 8.79 -6.57 -7.74
N PHE A 72 7.54 -7.05 -7.86
CA PHE A 72 7.29 -8.48 -8.11
C PHE A 72 7.28 -8.84 -9.61
N ARG A 73 7.35 -7.85 -10.50
CA ARG A 73 7.55 -8.03 -11.94
C ARG A 73 8.42 -6.90 -12.51
N GLY A 74 9.20 -7.20 -13.55
CA GLY A 74 10.11 -6.25 -14.20
C GLY A 74 9.60 -5.65 -15.51
N ASP A 75 8.53 -6.20 -16.08
CA ASP A 75 7.92 -5.68 -17.31
C ASP A 75 6.56 -5.01 -16.98
N PRO A 76 6.22 -3.87 -17.61
CA PRO A 76 4.92 -3.22 -17.46
C PRO A 76 3.75 -4.12 -17.87
N ALA A 77 2.54 -3.83 -17.37
CA ALA A 77 1.29 -4.53 -17.76
C ALA A 77 0.89 -4.31 -19.22
#